data_AF-A0A930KZX4-F1
#
_entry.id   AF-A0A930KZX4-F1
#
_cell.length_a   1.000
_cell.length_b   1.000
_cell.length_c   1.000
_cell.angle_alpha   90.00
_cell.angle_beta   90.00
_cell.angle_gamma   90.00
#
_symmetry.space_group_name_H-M   'P 1'
#
loop_
_entity.id
_entity.type
_entity.pdbx_description
1 polymer ?
#
loop_
_entity_poly.entity_id
_entity_poly.type
_entity_poly.pdbx_seq_one_letter_code
_entity_poly.pdbx_strand_id
1 'polypeptide(L)'
;MKLMVDARYTRIGFHDGISRYTASLLGALKTLIDTGDEAAAGLDLTMIISDERQLDMLPDLPHVKICSPTGPLEPTASLQLNKYAPDVVFSPMQTIGSTGRKFKLILTLHDLIYYSPPPPPGV
;
A
#
# COMPACT_ATOMS: atom_id res chain seq x y z
N MET A 1 -2.61 13.19 -11.38
CA MET A 1 -3.45 12.42 -10.44
C MET A 1 -2.58 12.01 -9.27
N LYS A 2 -3.02 12.25 -8.03
CA LYS A 2 -2.35 11.84 -6.80
C LYS A 2 -2.77 10.44 -6.37
N LEU A 3 -1.89 9.47 -6.60
CA LEU A 3 -2.06 8.07 -6.24
C LEU A 3 -1.26 7.77 -4.97
N MET A 4 -1.95 7.28 -3.95
CA MET A 4 -1.32 6.77 -2.75
C MET A 4 -1.42 5.25 -2.68
N VAL A 5 -0.31 4.57 -2.44
CA VAL A 5 -0.26 3.10 -2.34
C VAL A 5 0.01 2.68 -0.90
N ASP A 6 -0.84 1.82 -0.36
CA ASP A 6 -0.73 1.31 1.00
C ASP A 6 0.42 0.30 1.13
N ALA A 7 1.55 0.78 1.65
CA ALA A 7 2.74 -0.01 1.95
C ALA A 7 2.86 -0.36 3.43
N ARG A 8 1.79 -0.18 4.23
CA ARG A 8 1.82 -0.45 5.67
C ARG A 8 2.01 -1.94 6.00
N TYR A 9 1.72 -2.83 5.06
CA TYR A 9 1.96 -4.27 5.18
C TYR A 9 3.38 -4.71 4.80
N THR A 10 4.26 -3.78 4.45
CA THR A 10 5.64 -4.11 4.13
C THR A 10 6.34 -4.67 5.37
N ARG A 11 6.83 -5.90 5.25
CA ARG A 11 7.56 -6.59 6.30
C ARG A 11 9.02 -6.15 6.28
N ILE A 12 9.58 -5.90 7.46
CA ILE A 12 10.96 -5.46 7.66
C ILE A 12 11.92 -6.67 7.64
N GLY A 13 13.05 -6.52 6.96
CA GLY A 13 14.12 -7.52 6.89
C GLY A 13 13.95 -8.58 5.79
N PHE A 14 12.72 -8.96 5.46
CA PHE A 14 12.44 -9.79 4.27
C PHE A 14 11.00 -9.63 3.77
N HIS A 15 10.79 -9.87 2.49
CA HIS A 15 9.46 -9.82 1.87
C HIS A 15 8.69 -11.15 2.02
N ASP A 16 7.47 -11.06 2.51
CA ASP A 16 6.41 -12.05 2.26
C ASP A 16 5.65 -11.73 0.95
N GLY A 17 4.54 -12.43 0.67
CA GLY A 17 3.76 -12.25 -0.56
C GLY A 17 3.24 -10.83 -0.75
N ILE A 18 2.56 -10.28 0.27
CA ILE A 18 1.98 -8.92 0.25
C ILE A 18 3.08 -7.86 0.14
N SER A 19 4.14 -8.02 0.93
CA SER A 19 5.26 -7.09 0.94
C SER A 19 6.00 -7.07 -0.41
N ARG A 20 6.26 -8.25 -0.99
CA ARG A 20 6.90 -8.36 -2.32
C ARG A 20 6.02 -7.73 -3.39
N TYR A 21 4.73 -8.07 -3.41
CA TYR A 21 3.79 -7.52 -4.38
C TYR A 21 3.79 -5.99 -4.33
N THR A 22 3.68 -5.42 -3.13
CA THR A 22 3.60 -3.98 -2.93
C THR A 22 4.89 -3.27 -3.35
N ALA A 23 6.05 -3.80 -2.95
CA ALA A 23 7.35 -3.24 -3.33
C ALA A 23 7.59 -3.31 -4.85
N SER A 24 7.23 -4.44 -5.49
CA SER A 24 7.35 -4.58 -6.95
C SER A 24 6.40 -3.68 -7.72
N LEU A 25 5.15 -3.51 -7.26
CA LEU A 25 4.18 -2.58 -7.85
C LEU A 25 4.71 -1.15 -7.79
N LEU A 26 5.19 -0.71 -6.62
CA LEU A 26 5.79 0.61 -6.44
C LEU A 26 7.02 0.81 -7.31
N GLY A 27 7.90 -0.19 -7.41
CA GLY A 27 9.08 -0.14 -8.27
C GLY A 27 8.73 -0.03 -9.76
N ALA A 28 7.72 -0.77 -10.22
CA ALA A 28 7.23 -0.69 -11.59
C ALA A 28 6.63 0.69 -11.90
N LEU A 29 5.78 1.21 -11.01
CA LEU A 29 5.21 2.55 -11.16
C LEU A 29 6.29 3.63 -11.16
N LYS A 30 7.28 3.54 -10.26
CA LYS A 30 8.43 4.45 -10.24
C LYS A 30 9.19 4.40 -11.57
N THR A 31 9.42 3.21 -12.10
CA THR A 31 10.12 3.04 -13.39
C THR A 31 9.37 3.76 -14.51
N LEU A 32 8.04 3.59 -14.60
CA LEU A 32 7.22 4.27 -15.61
C LEU A 32 7.28 5.80 -15.49
N ILE A 33 7.25 6.31 -14.25
CA ILE A 33 7.40 7.75 -13.97
C ILE A 33 8.79 8.23 -14.41
N ASP A 34 9.84 7.53 -14.00
CA ASP A 34 11.24 7.91 -14.28
C ASP A 34 11.54 7.88 -15.79
N THR A 35 10.96 6.94 -16.54
CA THR A 35 11.13 6.82 -17.99
C THR A 35 10.23 7.75 -18.79
N GLY A 36 9.30 8.47 -18.14
CA GLY A 36 8.34 9.34 -18.81
C GLY A 36 7.31 8.58 -19.66
N ASP A 37 6.91 7.38 -19.24
CA ASP A 37 5.88 6.61 -19.95
C ASP A 37 4.54 7.37 -19.91
N GLU A 38 3.88 7.49 -21.07
CA GLU A 38 2.60 8.20 -21.22
C GLU A 38 1.52 7.67 -20.27
N ALA A 39 1.53 6.37 -19.92
CA ALA A 39 0.59 5.77 -18.97
C ALA A 39 0.76 6.30 -17.54
N ALA A 40 1.94 6.82 -17.19
CA ALA A 40 2.25 7.45 -15.91
C ALA A 40 2.29 8.99 -15.99
N ALA A 41 1.91 9.58 -17.13
CA ALA A 41 1.94 11.03 -17.31
C ALA A 41 1.10 11.75 -16.25
N GLY A 42 1.75 12.65 -15.50
CA GLY A 42 1.12 13.43 -14.43
C GLY A 42 0.71 12.60 -13.19
N LEU A 43 1.26 11.40 -13.01
CA LEU A 43 1.08 10.60 -11.80
C LEU A 43 1.96 11.15 -10.65
N ASP A 44 1.32 11.59 -9.57
CA ASP A 44 1.97 11.93 -8.31
C ASP A 44 1.85 10.73 -7.36
N LEU A 45 2.94 9.98 -7.22
CA LEU A 45 2.98 8.72 -6.47
C LEU A 45 3.51 8.93 -5.05
N THR A 46 2.76 8.47 -4.06
CA THR A 46 3.16 8.53 -2.64
C THR A 46 2.90 7.20 -1.93
N MET A 47 3.86 6.74 -1.12
CA MET A 47 3.72 5.55 -0.29
C MET A 47 3.04 5.87 1.04
N ILE A 48 2.16 5.00 1.51
CA ILE A 48 1.61 5.07 2.87
C ILE A 48 2.33 4.04 3.73
N ILE A 49 3.04 4.49 4.75
CA ILE A 49 3.75 3.63 5.71
C ILE A 49 3.15 3.79 7.11
N SER A 50 3.50 2.86 7.99
CA SER A 50 3.19 2.96 9.42
C SER A 50 4.45 2.96 10.30
N ASP A 51 5.57 2.50 9.75
CA ASP A 51 6.88 2.46 10.40
C ASP A 51 7.96 2.86 9.37
N GLU A 52 8.89 3.74 9.77
CA GLU A 52 9.95 4.24 8.87
C GLU A 52 10.94 3.16 8.45
N ARG A 53 11.10 2.10 9.26
CA ARG A 53 11.93 0.94 8.92
C ARG A 53 11.40 0.19 7.69
N GLN A 54 10.16 0.43 7.28
CA GLN A 54 9.61 -0.13 6.04
C GLN A 54 10.30 0.44 4.80
N LEU A 55 10.87 1.64 4.89
CA LEU A 55 11.56 2.30 3.77
C LEU A 55 12.79 1.51 3.30
N ASP A 56 13.45 0.77 4.20
CA ASP A 56 14.57 -0.11 3.84
C ASP A 56 14.18 -1.23 2.85
N MET A 57 12.88 -1.50 2.73
CA MET A 57 12.28 -2.55 1.91
C MET A 57 11.48 -1.98 0.73
N LEU A 58 11.50 -0.67 0.51
CA LEU A 58 10.68 0.03 -0.48
C LEU A 58 11.56 0.84 -1.44
N PRO A 59 11.08 1.12 -2.66
CA PRO A 59 11.78 2.03 -3.56
C PRO A 59 11.80 3.46 -3.00
N ASP A 60 12.83 4.22 -3.36
CA ASP A 60 12.96 5.62 -2.96
C ASP A 60 11.88 6.49 -3.63
N LEU A 61 10.82 6.78 -2.86
CA LEU A 61 9.62 7.51 -3.27
C LEU A 61 9.13 8.39 -2.12
N PRO A 62 8.37 9.46 -2.42
CA PRO A 62 7.66 10.23 -1.39
C PRO A 62 6.79 9.30 -0.54
N HIS A 63 6.74 9.54 0.77
CA HIS A 63 5.93 8.75 1.68
C HIS A 63 5.24 9.61 2.73
N VAL A 64 4.16 9.06 3.30
CA VAL A 64 3.51 9.60 4.48
C VAL A 64 3.30 8.49 5.50
N LYS A 65 3.27 8.87 6.77
CA LYS A 65 3.04 7.96 7.89
C LYS A 65 1.62 8.13 8.43
N ILE A 66 0.93 7.01 8.64
CA ILE A 66 -0.36 6.93 9.34
C ILE A 66 -0.35 5.78 10.36
N CYS A 67 -1.48 5.50 11.00
CA CYS A 67 -1.62 4.38 11.93
C CYS A 67 -1.27 3.02 11.33
N SER A 68 -0.82 2.11 12.19
CA SER A 68 -0.61 0.70 11.88
C SER A 68 -1.87 0.06 11.28
N PRO A 69 -1.72 -0.82 10.27
CA PRO A 69 -2.85 -1.47 9.62
C PRO A 69 -3.47 -2.59 10.47
N THR A 70 -2.80 -3.01 11.54
CA THR A 70 -3.28 -4.02 12.51
C THR A 70 -3.59 -3.42 13.88
N GLY A 71 -3.48 -2.10 14.01
CA GLY A 71 -3.68 -1.39 15.27
C GLY A 71 -5.15 -1.01 15.54
N PRO A 72 -5.49 -0.62 16.78
CA PRO A 72 -6.85 -0.21 17.14
C PRO A 72 -7.30 1.08 16.44
N LEU A 73 -6.35 1.86 15.92
CA LEU A 73 -6.61 3.10 15.19
C LEU A 73 -6.84 2.88 13.69
N GLU A 74 -6.79 1.64 13.19
CA GLU A 74 -7.03 1.31 11.78
C GLU A 74 -8.34 1.93 11.25
N PRO A 75 -9.48 1.89 11.96
CA PRO A 75 -10.73 2.47 11.45
C PRO A 75 -10.67 3.98 11.16
N THR A 76 -9.65 4.68 11.68
CA THR A 76 -9.41 6.10 11.42
C THR A 76 -8.47 6.37 10.24
N ALA A 77 -7.92 5.33 9.59
CA ALA A 77 -6.93 5.45 8.52
C ALA A 77 -7.42 6.33 7.37
N SER A 78 -8.66 6.13 6.92
CA SER A 78 -9.25 6.96 5.85
C SER A 78 -9.42 8.42 6.23
N LEU A 79 -9.72 8.71 7.50
CA LEU A 79 -9.78 10.10 7.98
C LEU A 79 -8.40 10.73 8.03
N GLN A 80 -7.37 9.98 8.45
CA GLN A 80 -5.98 10.45 8.41
C GLN A 80 -5.50 10.71 6.99
N LEU A 81 -5.95 9.90 6.01
CA LEU A 81 -5.59 10.07 4.60
C LEU A 81 -6.23 11.31 3.95
N ASN A 82 -7.41 11.74 4.40
CA ASN A 82 -8.08 12.92 3.86
C ASN A 82 -7.22 14.19 3.91
N LYS A 83 -6.35 14.34 4.91
CA LYS A 83 -5.48 15.52 5.06
C LYS A 83 -4.43 15.65 3.95
N TYR A 84 -4.12 14.55 3.27
CA TYR A 84 -3.18 14.51 2.15
C TYR A 84 -3.86 14.71 0.79
N ALA A 85 -5.20 14.81 0.77
CA ALA A 85 -6.03 14.99 -0.42
C ALA A 85 -5.65 14.08 -1.62
N PRO A 86 -5.57 12.74 -1.45
CA PRO A 86 -5.36 11.85 -2.58
C PRO A 86 -6.56 11.83 -3.53
N ASP A 87 -6.31 11.60 -4.82
CA ASP A 87 -7.38 11.27 -5.77
C ASP A 87 -7.79 9.80 -5.63
N VAL A 88 -6.78 8.92 -5.51
CA VAL A 88 -6.94 7.47 -5.42
C VAL A 88 -6.01 6.91 -4.35
N VAL A 89 -6.55 6.01 -3.53
CA VAL A 89 -5.78 5.15 -2.63
C VAL A 89 -5.91 3.71 -3.11
N PHE A 90 -4.80 3.04 -3.28
CA PHE A 90 -4.72 1.60 -3.55
C PHE A 90 -4.24 0.89 -2.29
N SER A 91 -4.92 -0.17 -1.85
CA SER A 91 -4.44 -1.01 -0.76
C SER A 91 -4.38 -2.48 -1.15
N PRO A 92 -3.27 -3.17 -0.84
CA PRO A 92 -3.11 -4.58 -1.18
C PRO A 92 -3.97 -5.52 -0.32
N MET A 93 -4.66 -4.94 0.68
CA MET A 93 -5.52 -5.60 1.65
C MET A 93 -6.82 -4.83 1.79
N GLN A 94 -7.87 -5.50 2.26
CA GLN A 94 -9.21 -4.91 2.44
C GLN A 94 -9.35 -4.03 3.69
N THR A 95 -8.24 -3.60 4.29
CA THR A 95 -8.27 -3.05 5.64
C THR A 95 -8.58 -1.58 5.69
N ILE A 96 -8.17 -0.77 4.70
CA ILE A 96 -8.49 0.66 4.73
C ILE A 96 -10.02 0.84 4.76
N GLY A 97 -10.53 1.31 5.89
CA GLY A 97 -11.96 1.53 6.08
C GLY A 97 -12.56 2.49 5.05
N SER A 98 -13.77 2.23 4.57
CA SER A 98 -14.41 3.06 3.55
C SER A 98 -15.16 4.28 4.09
N THR A 99 -15.33 4.38 5.42
CA THR A 99 -16.11 5.42 6.09
C THR A 99 -15.39 6.77 6.10
N GLY A 100 -16.08 7.84 5.65
CA GLY A 100 -15.60 9.21 5.76
C GLY A 100 -14.45 9.60 4.81
N ARG A 101 -14.06 8.73 3.87
CA ARG A 101 -13.04 9.02 2.86
C ARG A 101 -13.51 10.08 1.85
N LYS A 102 -12.59 10.93 1.40
CA LYS A 102 -12.79 11.95 0.35
C LYS A 102 -12.10 11.61 -0.98
N PHE A 103 -11.67 10.36 -1.13
CA PHE A 103 -10.86 9.86 -2.23
C PHE A 103 -11.43 8.56 -2.78
N LYS A 104 -11.07 8.18 -4.02
CA LYS A 104 -11.41 6.87 -4.59
C LYS A 104 -10.53 5.79 -3.94
N LEU A 105 -11.10 4.61 -3.67
CA LEU A 105 -10.42 3.55 -2.95
C LEU A 105 -10.48 2.26 -3.75
N ILE A 106 -9.32 1.67 -4.01
CA ILE A 106 -9.14 0.36 -4.63
C ILE A 106 -8.65 -0.58 -3.53
N LEU A 107 -9.47 -1.57 -3.18
CA LEU A 107 -9.11 -2.62 -2.24
C LEU A 107 -8.92 -3.91 -3.00
N THR A 108 -7.77 -4.52 -2.81
CA THR A 108 -7.48 -5.84 -3.35
C THR A 108 -7.21 -6.81 -2.20
N LEU A 109 -7.15 -8.09 -2.54
CA LEU A 109 -6.84 -9.16 -1.61
C LEU A 109 -5.73 -9.99 -2.27
N HIS A 110 -4.49 -9.51 -2.13
CA HIS A 110 -3.37 -10.07 -2.90
C HIS A 110 -2.85 -11.40 -2.37
N ASP A 111 -3.18 -11.77 -1.14
CA ASP A 111 -2.70 -13.00 -0.56
C ASP A 111 -3.82 -13.73 0.21
N LEU A 112 -4.39 -14.75 -0.43
CA LEU A 112 -5.43 -15.59 0.15
C LEU A 112 -4.87 -16.66 1.10
N ILE A 113 -3.54 -16.88 1.14
CA ILE A 113 -2.96 -17.91 2.01
C ILE A 113 -3.20 -17.61 3.49
N TYR A 114 -3.44 -16.33 3.83
CA TYR A 114 -3.80 -15.90 5.19
C TYR A 114 -5.24 -16.25 5.58
N TYR A 115 -6.12 -16.49 4.60
CA TYR A 115 -7.53 -16.84 4.83
C TYR A 115 -7.79 -18.34 4.70
N SER A 116 -7.03 -19.02 3.84
CA SER A 116 -7.12 -20.46 3.66
C SER A 116 -5.71 -21.06 3.66
N PRO A 117 -5.19 -21.45 4.84
CA PRO A 117 -3.98 -22.24 4.90
C PRO A 117 -4.28 -23.58 4.19
N PRO A 118 -3.55 -23.97 3.13
CA PRO A 118 -3.66 -25.34 2.65
C PRO A 118 -3.30 -26.27 3.82
N PRO A 119 -4.07 -27.36 4.06
CA PRO A 119 -3.65 -28.36 5.03
C PRO A 119 -2.24 -28.84 4.64
N PRO A 120 -1.35 -29.08 5.63
CA PRO A 120 0.00 -29.56 5.35
C PRO A 120 -0.09 -30.83 4.49
N PRO A 121 0.72 -30.95 3.42
CA PRO A 121 0.72 -32.16 2.62
C PRO A 121 1.25 -33.34 3.47
N GLY A 122 0.37 -34.32 3.69
CA GLY A 122 0.69 -35.58 4.38
C GLY A 122 0.07 -35.69 5.78
N VAL A 123 -1.13 -36.24 5.84
CA VAL A 123 -1.62 -37.10 6.93
C VAL A 123 -1.99 -38.44 6.34
#